data_AF-A0ABD0ZSJ7-F1
#
_entry.id   AF-A0ABD0ZSJ7-F1
#
_cell.length_a   1.000
_cell.length_b   1.000
_cell.length_c   1.000
_cell.angle_alpha   90.00
_cell.angle_beta   90.00
_cell.angle_gamma   90.00
#
_symmetry.space_group_name_H-M   'P 1'
#
loop_
_entity.id
_entity.type
_entity.pdbx_description
1 polymer ?
#
loop_
_entity_poly.entity_id
_entity_poly.type
_entity_poly.pdbx_seq_one_letter_code
_entity_poly.pdbx_strand_id
1 'polypeptide(L)'
;MEETVVLEEEALSLVGNGDARGKHRILAELARVEQEVTFLEQELEELDQADIVSTVCEELLFVIEKRPDPLLPLTNEPLDLGWDRWFEGPNGGEGCRCLIL
;
A
#
# COMPACT_ATOMS: atom_id res chain seq x y z
N MET A 1 17.22 24.92 -24.54
CA MET A 1 17.84 23.67 -24.07
C MET A 1 19.34 23.83 -23.86
N GLU A 2 20.04 24.63 -24.67
CA GLU A 2 21.46 24.91 -24.46
C GLU A 2 21.70 25.95 -23.34
N GLU A 3 20.80 26.93 -23.20
CA GLU A 3 20.89 27.97 -22.14
C GLU A 3 20.74 27.43 -20.70
N THR A 4 19.98 26.35 -20.51
CA THR A 4 19.75 25.74 -19.18
C THR A 4 20.95 24.93 -18.70
N VAL A 5 21.64 24.26 -19.63
CA VAL A 5 22.85 23.47 -19.34
C VAL A 5 24.03 24.37 -18.95
N VAL A 6 24.14 25.53 -19.60
CA VAL A 6 25.20 26.52 -19.31
C VAL A 6 25.07 27.09 -17.89
N LEU A 7 23.85 27.30 -17.39
CA LEU A 7 23.60 27.79 -16.03
C LEU A 7 23.94 26.75 -14.94
N GLU A 8 23.76 25.46 -15.22
CA GLU A 8 24.13 24.36 -14.31
C GLU A 8 25.65 24.18 -14.21
N GLU A 9 26.35 24.27 -15.34
CA GLU A 9 27.82 24.17 -15.37
C GLU A 9 28.50 25.37 -14.71
N GLU A 10 27.97 26.59 -14.89
CA GLU A 10 28.52 27.81 -14.29
C GLU A 10 28.32 27.83 -12.77
N ALA A 11 27.17 27.36 -12.26
CA ALA A 11 26.91 27.20 -10.82
C ALA A 11 27.84 26.17 -10.15
N LEU A 12 28.23 25.11 -10.88
CA LEU A 12 29.16 24.09 -10.40
C LEU A 12 30.61 24.58 -10.31
N SER A 13 31.00 25.56 -11.15
CA SER A 13 32.37 26.08 -11.23
C SER A 13 32.70 27.16 -10.18
N LEU A 14 31.69 27.84 -9.61
CA LEU A 14 31.87 28.87 -8.58
C LEU A 14 32.02 28.30 -7.16
N VAL A 15 31.74 27.00 -6.95
CA VAL A 15 31.92 26.29 -5.68
C VAL A 15 33.35 25.72 -5.60
N GLY A 16 34.33 26.62 -5.65
CA GLY A 16 35.73 26.27 -5.45
C GLY A 16 36.01 25.81 -4.02
N ASN A 17 36.48 24.57 -3.88
CA ASN A 17 37.31 24.04 -2.77
C ASN A 17 36.79 24.07 -1.31
N GLY A 18 35.52 24.42 -1.05
CA GLY A 18 34.90 24.37 0.28
C GLY A 18 34.00 23.14 0.48
N ASP A 19 34.50 22.14 1.21
CA ASP A 19 33.77 20.99 1.78
C ASP A 19 32.93 20.11 0.81
N ALA A 20 33.60 19.13 0.19
CA ALA A 20 32.96 18.11 -0.65
C ALA A 20 31.80 17.36 0.07
N ARG A 21 31.77 17.33 1.41
CA ARG A 21 30.66 16.75 2.19
C ARG A 21 29.34 17.51 1.96
N GLY A 22 29.39 18.83 1.85
CA GLY A 22 28.24 19.68 1.54
C GLY A 22 27.70 19.40 0.13
N LYS A 23 28.59 19.25 -0.85
CA LYS A 23 28.22 18.95 -2.24
C LYS A 23 27.50 17.61 -2.38
N HIS A 24 28.03 16.53 -1.79
CA HIS A 24 27.36 15.22 -1.85
C HIS A 24 26.00 15.24 -1.17
N ARG A 25 25.87 15.96 -0.06
CA ARG A 25 24.57 16.13 0.61
C ARG A 25 23.57 16.85 -0.29
N ILE A 26 23.97 17.95 -0.94
CA ILE A 26 23.10 18.70 -1.86
C ILE A 26 22.67 17.81 -3.04
N LEU A 27 23.59 17.06 -3.63
CA LEU A 27 23.28 16.14 -4.73
C LEU A 27 22.35 15.00 -4.31
N ALA A 28 22.51 14.46 -3.09
CA ALA A 28 21.64 13.42 -2.57
C ALA A 28 20.21 13.93 -2.32
N GLU A 29 20.08 15.15 -1.78
CA GLU A 29 18.77 15.78 -1.61
C GLU A 29 18.13 16.10 -2.96
N LEU A 30 18.91 16.59 -3.93
CA LEU A 30 18.42 16.83 -5.29
C LEU A 30 17.91 15.54 -5.93
N ALA A 31 18.70 14.46 -5.91
CA ALA A 31 18.31 13.17 -6.46
C ALA A 31 17.05 12.59 -5.79
N ARG A 32 16.91 12.79 -4.47
CA ARG A 32 15.70 12.39 -3.73
C ARG A 32 14.47 13.17 -4.23
N VAL A 33 14.59 14.48 -4.36
CA VAL A 33 13.48 15.34 -4.82
C VAL A 33 13.13 15.02 -6.28
N GLU A 34 14.11 14.80 -7.15
CA GLU A 34 13.88 14.37 -8.54
C GLU A 34 13.12 13.05 -8.59
N GLN A 35 13.49 12.07 -7.76
CA GLN A 35 12.78 10.81 -7.66
C GLN A 35 11.34 10.99 -7.13
N GLU A 36 11.14 11.85 -6.12
CA GLU A 36 9.80 12.18 -5.60
C GLU A 36 8.93 12.82 -6.68
N VAL A 37 9.49 13.71 -7.52
CA VAL A 37 8.77 14.30 -8.66
C VAL A 37 8.36 13.23 -9.65
N THR A 38 9.27 12.34 -10.06
CA THR A 38 8.95 11.25 -10.98
C THR A 38 7.86 10.33 -10.42
N PHE A 39 7.91 10.01 -9.13
CA PHE A 39 6.89 9.18 -8.48
C PHE A 39 5.52 9.86 -8.49
N LEU A 40 5.46 11.14 -8.15
CA LEU A 40 4.21 11.90 -8.14
C LEU A 40 3.62 12.08 -9.55
N GLU A 41 4.47 12.28 -10.56
CA GLU A 41 4.03 12.34 -11.96
C GLU A 41 3.39 11.01 -12.40
N GLN A 42 4.01 9.87 -12.02
CA GLN A 42 3.45 8.55 -12.28
C GLN A 42 2.13 8.33 -11.52
N GLU A 43 2.07 8.66 -10.23
CA GLU A 43 0.84 8.51 -9.43
C GLU A 43 -0.30 9.37 -10.01
N LEU A 44 0.01 10.56 -10.52
CA LEU A 44 -0.98 11.41 -11.18
C LEU A 44 -1.52 10.76 -12.46
N GLU A 45 -0.66 10.14 -13.26
CA GLU A 45 -1.07 9.39 -14.46
C GLU A 45 -1.94 8.18 -14.10
N GLU A 46 -1.61 7.45 -13.04
CA GLU A 46 -2.42 6.34 -12.53
C GLU A 46 -3.79 6.82 -12.02
N LEU A 47 -3.85 7.98 -11.35
CA LEU A 47 -5.10 8.59 -10.88
C LEU A 47 -6.00 9.07 -12.02
N ASP A 48 -5.44 9.58 -13.12
CA ASP A 48 -6.22 9.99 -14.30
C ASP A 48 -6.86 8.79 -15.01
N GLN A 49 -6.23 7.63 -14.89
CA GLN A 49 -6.72 6.36 -15.43
C GLN A 49 -7.62 5.58 -14.45
N ALA A 50 -7.78 6.07 -13.21
CA ALA A 50 -8.55 5.39 -12.20
C ALA A 50 -10.06 5.42 -12.50
N ASP A 51 -10.72 4.30 -12.30
CA ASP A 51 -12.17 4.18 -12.49
C ASP A 51 -12.96 5.00 -11.46
N ILE A 52 -14.22 5.30 -11.80
CA ILE A 52 -15.12 6.04 -10.92
C ILE A 52 -15.40 5.21 -9.67
N VAL A 53 -15.16 5.78 -8.49
CA VAL A 53 -15.34 5.09 -7.21
C VAL A 53 -16.73 4.49 -7.07
N SER A 54 -17.79 5.19 -7.50
CA SER A 54 -19.15 4.67 -7.40
C SER A 54 -19.36 3.40 -8.22
N THR A 55 -18.81 3.30 -9.43
CA THR A 55 -18.96 2.11 -10.28
C THR A 55 -18.17 0.94 -9.70
N VAL A 56 -16.93 1.18 -9.26
CA VAL A 56 -16.10 0.16 -8.60
C VAL A 56 -16.76 -0.36 -7.33
N CYS A 57 -17.37 0.51 -6.52
CA CYS A 57 -18.09 0.11 -5.32
C CYS A 57 -19.34 -0.73 -5.63
N GLU A 58 -20.11 -0.40 -6.66
CA GLU A 58 -21.26 -1.20 -7.09
C GLU A 58 -20.84 -2.60 -7.56
N GLU A 59 -19.76 -2.69 -8.34
CA GLU A 59 -19.18 -3.97 -8.78
C GLU A 59 -18.68 -4.80 -7.59
N LEU A 60 -18.01 -4.16 -6.63
CA LEU A 60 -17.53 -4.81 -5.41
C LEU A 60 -18.70 -5.39 -4.60
N LEU A 61 -19.77 -4.60 -4.39
CA LEU A 61 -20.96 -5.05 -3.69
C LEU A 61 -21.60 -6.24 -4.40
N PHE A 62 -21.72 -6.18 -5.74
CA PHE A 62 -22.24 -7.30 -6.53
C PHE A 62 -21.42 -8.59 -6.32
N VAL A 63 -20.09 -8.51 -6.28
CA VAL A 63 -19.23 -9.68 -6.03
C VAL A 63 -19.43 -10.23 -4.62
N ILE A 64 -19.48 -9.35 -3.60
CA ILE A 64 -19.64 -9.74 -2.19
C ILE A 64 -21.01 -10.40 -1.97
N GLU A 65 -22.08 -9.85 -2.54
CA GLU A 65 -23.44 -10.36 -2.35
C GLU A 65 -23.71 -11.66 -3.11
N LYS A 66 -22.98 -11.93 -4.20
CA LYS A 66 -23.21 -13.10 -5.06
C LYS A 66 -22.99 -14.43 -4.35
N ARG A 67 -22.11 -14.49 -3.35
CA ARG A 67 -21.84 -15.71 -2.57
C ARG A 67 -21.86 -15.38 -1.08
N PRO A 68 -22.75 -16.00 -0.28
CA PRO A 68 -22.79 -15.76 1.15
C PRO A 68 -21.49 -16.25 1.80
N ASP A 69 -20.93 -15.44 2.69
CA ASP A 69 -19.75 -15.79 3.47
C ASP A 69 -20.13 -16.80 4.56
N PRO A 70 -19.54 -18.01 4.58
CA PRO A 70 -19.84 -19.04 5.58
C PRO A 70 -19.50 -18.62 7.02
N LEU A 71 -18.69 -17.58 7.21
CA LEU A 71 -18.36 -17.03 8.52
C LEU A 71 -19.37 -15.98 9.01
N LEU A 72 -20.30 -15.54 8.16
CA LEU A 72 -21.30 -14.56 8.53
C LEU A 72 -22.62 -15.24 8.94
N PRO A 73 -23.31 -14.79 10.01
CA PRO A 73 -24.56 -15.38 10.51
C PRO A 73 -25.76 -15.34 9.54
N LEU A 74 -25.58 -14.78 8.33
CA LEU A 74 -26.61 -14.50 7.34
C LEU A 74 -26.58 -15.49 6.16
N THR A 75 -25.96 -16.65 6.31
CA THR A 75 -26.04 -17.71 5.30
C THR A 75 -27.40 -18.40 5.37
N ASN A 76 -28.18 -18.30 4.30
CA ASN A 76 -29.43 -19.07 4.11
C ASN A 76 -29.19 -20.59 3.90
N GLU A 77 -27.93 -21.02 3.93
CA GLU A 77 -27.51 -22.41 3.79
C GLU A 77 -27.53 -23.11 5.17
N PRO A 78 -27.74 -24.44 5.21
CA PRO A 78 -27.63 -25.21 6.45
C PRO A 78 -26.27 -24.97 7.11
N LEU A 79 -26.28 -24.65 8.40
CA LEU A 79 -25.05 -24.50 9.19
C LEU A 79 -24.20 -25.77 9.04
N ASP A 80 -23.01 -25.63 8.47
CA ASP A 80 -22.04 -26.71 8.41
C ASP A 80 -21.42 -26.88 9.82
N LEU A 81 -21.98 -27.82 10.57
CA LEU A 81 -21.55 -28.20 11.93
C LEU A 81 -20.06 -28.64 11.99
N GLY A 82 -19.40 -28.85 10.85
CA GLY A 82 -17.96 -29.07 10.76
C GLY A 82 -17.11 -27.84 11.09
N TRP A 83 -17.66 -26.62 10.98
CA TRP A 83 -16.98 -25.35 11.29
C TRP A 83 -16.85 -25.10 12.79
N ASP A 84 -17.80 -25.60 13.59
CA ASP A 84 -17.77 -25.54 15.05
C ASP A 84 -16.45 -26.11 15.59
N ARG A 85 -15.90 -27.16 14.94
CA ARG A 85 -14.60 -27.74 15.28
C ARG A 85 -13.42 -26.76 15.17
N TRP A 86 -13.48 -25.80 14.24
CA TRP A 86 -12.41 -24.84 13.97
C TRP A 86 -12.57 -23.53 14.74
N PHE A 87 -13.82 -23.11 15.00
CA PHE A 87 -14.13 -21.82 15.64
C PHE A 87 -14.55 -21.92 17.11
N GLU A 88 -15.06 -23.06 17.60
CA GLU A 88 -15.46 -23.24 19.00
C GLU A 88 -14.34 -23.82 19.89
N GLY A 89 -13.14 -24.03 19.34
CA GLY A 89 -12.05 -24.71 20.05
C GLY A 89 -12.35 -26.20 20.25
N PRO A 90 -11.46 -26.96 20.94
CA PRO A 90 -11.55 -28.41 21.01
C PRO A 90 -12.78 -28.88 21.81
N ASN A 91 -13.90 -28.99 21.10
CA ASN A 91 -15.20 -29.53 21.51
C ASN A 91 -15.91 -28.67 22.56
N GLY A 92 -17.16 -28.28 22.30
CA GLY A 92 -18.10 -27.77 23.31
C GLY A 92 -18.45 -28.74 24.46
N GLY A 93 -17.53 -29.64 24.83
CA GLY A 93 -17.48 -30.34 26.11
C GLY A 93 -16.53 -29.61 27.06
N GLU A 94 -16.78 -29.71 28.36
CA GLU A 94 -15.95 -29.10 29.41
C GLU A 94 -14.46 -29.16 29.04
N GLY A 95 -13.85 -27.98 28.83
CA GLY A 95 -12.44 -27.87 28.43
C GLY A 95 -11.52 -28.71 29.31
N CYS A 96 -10.39 -29.14 28.76
CA CYS A 96 -9.40 -29.93 29.49
C CYS A 96 -9.10 -29.32 30.87
N ARG A 97 -9.36 -30.07 31.95
CA ARG A 97 -9.02 -29.70 33.33
C ARG A 97 -7.54 -29.90 33.65
N CYS A 98 -6.68 -29.79 32.65
CA CYS A 98 -5.25 -29.97 32.83
C CYS A 98 -4.70 -28.77 33.64
N LEU A 99 -4.33 -29.04 34.89
CA LEU A 99 -3.51 -28.12 35.68
C LEU A 99 -2.10 -28.15 35.07
N ILE A 100 -1.68 -27.03 34.49
CA ILE A 100 -0.27 -26.83 34.15
C ILE A 100 0.45 -26.71 35.49
N LEU A 101 1.28 -27.71 35.79
CA LEU A 101 2.19 -27.75 36.94
C LEU A 101 3.40 -26.83 36.71
#